data_AF-F0JA99-F1
#
_entry.id   AF-F0JA99-F1
#
_cell.length_a   1.000
_cell.length_b   1.000
_cell.length_c   1.000
_cell.angle_alpha   90.00
_cell.angle_beta   90.00
_cell.angle_gamma   90.00
#
_symmetry.space_group_name_H-M   'P 1'
#
loop_
_entity.id
_entity.type
_entity.pdbx_description
1 polymer ?
#
loop_
_entity_poly.entity_id
_entity_poly.type
_entity_poly.pdbx_seq_one_letter_code
_entity_poly.pdbx_strand_id
1 'polypeptide(L)'
;MKTALLSAFLVTCLCGGSAQEASEEVEGDTIKLGLYFVYDTKFADQAIFEENGTYNTYFTVLTNAAQAYFRNHNNLKIRLTLVNSSRLEEQDVLKYAAGGGTILDAPETLSRLERIFTWNENLSMDVDVVFLVTGSEMKTRVSEMIGEWYGLAAPRSICYGNASVGIIHDDGVTFNGAHLLALKWPCC
;
A
#
# COMPACT_ATOMS: atom_id res chain seq x y z
N MET A 1 53.29 68.64 22.68
CA MET A 1 51.90 68.40 23.14
C MET A 1 51.27 67.32 22.29
N LYS A 2 50.60 66.37 22.94
CA LYS A 2 49.87 65.18 22.44
C LYS A 2 50.70 63.95 22.08
N THR A 3 51.00 63.19 23.14
CA THR A 3 51.19 61.74 23.19
C THR A 3 49.98 60.98 22.62
N ALA A 4 50.24 59.84 21.96
CA ALA A 4 49.46 58.60 22.09
C ALA A 4 50.26 57.42 21.51
N LEU A 5 50.74 56.54 22.40
CA LEU A 5 51.01 55.13 22.09
C LEU A 5 49.67 54.42 21.84
N LEU A 6 49.64 53.35 21.02
CA LEU A 6 49.24 52.01 21.49
C LEU A 6 49.21 50.95 20.36
N SER A 7 49.95 49.88 20.65
CA SER A 7 49.71 48.45 20.42
C SER A 7 49.15 47.93 19.09
N ALA A 8 50.00 47.15 18.43
CA ALA A 8 49.60 46.04 17.58
C ALA A 8 48.93 44.93 18.42
N PHE A 9 47.75 44.48 18.00
CA PHE A 9 47.11 43.26 18.49
C PHE A 9 47.12 42.22 17.39
N LEU A 10 48.00 41.22 17.53
CA LEU A 10 47.90 39.94 16.84
C LEU A 10 46.79 39.14 17.54
N VAL A 11 45.67 38.92 16.83
CA VAL A 11 44.65 37.94 17.25
C VAL A 11 44.84 36.69 16.41
N THR A 12 45.57 35.72 16.96
CA THR A 12 45.50 34.32 16.53
C THR A 12 44.24 33.71 17.11
N CYS A 13 43.20 33.50 16.30
CA CYS A 13 42.04 32.72 16.73
C CYS A 13 42.18 31.29 16.24
N LEU A 14 42.40 30.42 17.22
CA LEU A 14 42.54 28.97 17.17
C LEU A 14 41.55 28.31 16.21
N CYS A 15 42.05 27.32 15.47
CA CYS A 15 41.26 26.27 14.83
C CYS A 15 40.39 25.57 15.88
N GLY A 16 39.19 26.09 16.11
CA GLY A 16 38.13 25.39 16.80
C GLY A 16 37.58 24.34 15.86
N GLY A 17 38.03 23.09 16.04
CA GLY A 17 37.31 21.94 15.52
C GLY A 17 35.91 21.95 16.12
N SER A 18 34.96 22.54 15.40
CA SER A 18 33.57 22.19 15.56
C SER A 18 33.48 20.74 15.11
N ALA A 19 33.52 19.83 16.09
CA ALA A 19 32.85 18.56 15.93
C ALA A 19 31.42 18.94 15.52
N GLN A 20 31.16 18.83 14.23
CA GLN A 20 29.84 18.87 13.70
C GLN A 20 29.19 17.66 14.35
N GLU A 21 28.39 17.89 15.39
CA GLU A 21 27.38 16.94 15.80
C GLU A 21 26.60 16.69 14.52
N ALA A 22 26.93 15.59 13.84
CA ALA A 22 26.05 14.99 12.88
C ALA A 22 24.80 14.77 13.71
N SER A 23 23.80 15.63 13.49
CA SER A 23 22.43 15.23 13.73
C SER A 23 22.30 13.95 12.91
N GLU A 24 22.43 12.81 13.58
CA GLU A 24 21.81 11.58 13.11
C GLU A 24 20.36 12.00 12.91
N GLU A 25 20.00 12.36 11.67
CA GLU A 25 18.63 12.28 11.23
C GLU A 25 18.24 10.87 11.60
N VAL A 26 17.43 10.73 12.66
CA VAL A 26 16.81 9.47 13.00
C VAL A 26 16.14 9.03 11.71
N GLU A 27 16.72 8.03 11.07
CA GLU A 27 16.22 7.48 9.82
C GLU A 27 14.84 6.93 10.17
N GLY A 28 13.80 7.75 9.97
CA GLY A 28 12.47 7.43 10.45
C GLY A 28 12.07 6.05 9.96
N ASP A 29 11.51 5.24 10.87
CA ASP A 29 11.16 3.85 10.64
C ASP A 29 10.46 3.69 9.28
N THR A 30 11.15 3.04 8.35
CA THR A 30 10.62 2.81 7.01
C THR A 30 9.96 1.44 6.97
N ILE A 31 8.63 1.44 6.88
CA ILE A 31 7.83 0.23 6.69
C ILE A 31 7.90 -0.16 5.21
N LYS A 32 8.41 -1.35 4.92
CA LYS A 32 8.47 -1.91 3.56
C LYS A 32 7.45 -3.04 3.47
N LEU A 33 6.60 -2.99 2.44
CA LEU A 33 5.58 -4.01 2.22
C LEU A 33 5.59 -4.45 0.77
N GLY A 34 5.67 -5.77 0.57
CA GLY A 34 5.47 -6.43 -0.71
C GLY A 34 4.01 -6.78 -0.94
N LEU A 35 3.50 -6.39 -2.10
CA LEU A 35 2.12 -6.59 -2.52
C LEU A 35 2.02 -7.67 -3.58
N TYR A 36 1.06 -8.56 -3.40
CA TYR A 36 0.64 -9.51 -4.41
C TYR A 36 -0.81 -9.24 -4.81
N PHE A 37 -1.06 -8.99 -6.09
CA PHE A 37 -2.43 -8.77 -6.57
C PHE A 37 -3.01 -10.05 -7.15
N VAL A 38 -4.18 -10.45 -6.66
CA VAL A 38 -5.02 -11.42 -7.33
C VAL A 38 -6.18 -10.69 -8.00
N TYR A 39 -6.49 -11.01 -9.26
CA TYR A 39 -7.58 -10.34 -9.97
C TYR A 39 -8.64 -11.32 -10.46
N ASP A 40 -9.90 -10.91 -10.46
CA ASP A 40 -11.00 -11.72 -10.96
C ASP A 40 -11.18 -11.60 -12.48
N THR A 41 -12.08 -12.43 -13.02
CA THR A 41 -12.39 -12.41 -14.45
C THR A 41 -12.98 -11.08 -14.89
N LYS A 42 -13.77 -10.44 -14.03
CA LYS A 42 -14.45 -9.19 -14.37
C LYS A 42 -13.46 -8.04 -14.53
N PHE A 43 -12.47 -7.94 -13.65
CA PHE A 43 -11.36 -6.99 -13.82
C PHE A 43 -10.63 -7.26 -15.14
N ALA A 44 -10.25 -8.52 -15.41
CA ALA A 44 -9.52 -8.87 -16.61
C ALA A 44 -10.29 -8.56 -17.91
N ASP A 45 -11.62 -8.72 -17.90
CA ASP A 45 -12.48 -8.41 -19.05
C ASP A 45 -12.67 -6.91 -19.27
N GLN A 46 -12.49 -6.09 -18.23
CA GLN A 46 -12.71 -4.63 -18.26
C GLN A 46 -11.42 -3.84 -18.45
N ALA A 47 -10.31 -4.34 -17.92
CA ALA A 47 -9.03 -3.66 -17.94
C ALA A 47 -8.57 -3.38 -19.37
N ILE A 48 -8.23 -2.12 -19.65
CA ILE A 48 -7.85 -1.67 -21.00
C ILE A 48 -6.35 -1.80 -21.26
N PHE A 49 -5.57 -2.16 -20.25
CA PHE A 49 -4.12 -2.21 -20.33
C PHE A 49 -3.58 -3.53 -19.81
N GLU A 50 -3.07 -4.34 -20.73
CA GLU A 50 -2.39 -5.61 -20.48
C GLU A 50 -1.06 -5.59 -21.23
N GLU A 51 0.00 -6.09 -20.58
CA GLU A 51 1.32 -6.20 -21.18
C GLU A 51 1.84 -7.63 -21.02
N ASN A 52 2.19 -8.27 -22.14
CA ASN A 52 2.72 -9.63 -22.20
C ASN A 52 1.85 -10.69 -21.49
N GLY A 53 0.52 -10.57 -21.52
CA GLY A 53 -0.37 -11.52 -20.86
C GLY A 53 -0.57 -11.24 -19.37
N THR A 54 -0.11 -10.09 -18.86
CA THR A 54 -0.11 -9.76 -17.44
C THR A 54 -0.53 -8.33 -17.18
N TYR A 55 -0.91 -8.05 -15.93
CA TYR A 55 -1.26 -6.70 -15.46
C TYR A 55 -0.18 -6.11 -14.55
N ASN A 56 1.04 -6.65 -14.54
CA ASN A 56 2.09 -6.23 -13.61
C ASN A 56 2.48 -4.75 -13.79
N THR A 57 2.53 -4.26 -15.02
CA THR A 57 2.77 -2.84 -15.29
C THR A 57 1.62 -1.97 -14.75
N TYR A 58 0.35 -2.37 -14.94
CA TYR A 58 -0.80 -1.68 -14.35
C TYR A 58 -0.71 -1.64 -12.81
N PHE A 59 -0.48 -2.80 -12.18
CA PHE A 59 -0.40 -2.88 -10.73
C PHE A 59 0.82 -2.19 -10.13
N THR A 60 1.92 -2.07 -10.89
CA THR A 60 3.07 -1.25 -10.49
C THR A 60 2.69 0.22 -10.42
N VAL A 61 1.96 0.71 -11.43
CA VAL A 61 1.45 2.10 -11.44
C VAL A 61 0.46 2.30 -10.29
N LEU A 62 -0.47 1.35 -10.07
CA LEU A 62 -1.42 1.37 -8.94
C LEU A 62 -0.70 1.46 -7.59
N THR A 63 0.33 0.63 -7.40
CA THR A 63 1.15 0.58 -6.18
C THR A 63 1.87 1.90 -5.96
N ASN A 64 2.48 2.47 -7.00
CA ASN A 64 3.18 3.75 -6.92
C ASN A 64 2.23 4.91 -6.58
N ALA A 65 1.03 4.90 -7.15
CA ALA A 65 -0.01 5.89 -6.86
C ALA A 65 -0.47 5.80 -5.39
N ALA A 66 -0.73 4.59 -4.88
CA ALA A 66 -1.07 4.38 -3.47
C ALA A 66 0.07 4.82 -2.54
N GLN A 67 1.32 4.50 -2.86
CA GLN A 67 2.48 4.94 -2.08
C GLN A 67 2.58 6.48 -2.01
N ALA A 68 2.21 7.18 -3.08
CA ALA A 68 2.23 8.64 -3.10
C ALA A 68 1.33 9.26 -2.03
N TYR A 69 0.25 8.59 -1.63
CA TYR A 69 -0.64 9.02 -0.54
C TYR A 69 0.09 9.18 0.79
N PHE A 70 1.10 8.35 1.06
CA PHE A 70 1.85 8.37 2.32
C PHE A 70 2.99 9.40 2.34
N ARG A 71 3.37 9.98 1.19
CA ARG A 71 4.56 10.87 1.09
C ARG A 71 4.48 12.13 1.96
N ASN A 72 3.29 12.60 2.27
CA ASN A 72 3.09 13.82 3.07
C ASN A 72 3.09 13.57 4.60
N HIS A 73 3.35 12.33 5.05
CA HIS A 73 3.42 12.01 6.47
C HIS A 73 4.86 12.07 6.97
N ASN A 74 5.21 13.13 7.71
CA ASN A 74 6.59 13.36 8.16
C ASN A 74 7.15 12.26 9.08
N ASN A 75 6.27 11.53 9.77
CA ASN A 75 6.66 10.52 10.77
C ASN A 75 6.48 9.08 10.28
N LEU A 76 6.05 8.87 9.04
CA LEU A 76 5.71 7.55 8.51
C LEU A 76 6.23 7.42 7.08
N LYS A 77 7.29 6.62 6.89
CA LYS A 77 7.81 6.28 5.57
C LYS A 77 7.31 4.89 5.20
N ILE A 78 6.39 4.81 4.25
CA ILE A 78 5.92 3.53 3.69
C ILE A 78 6.49 3.35 2.29
N ARG A 79 7.09 2.20 2.03
CA ARG A 79 7.53 1.75 0.71
C ARG A 79 6.72 0.52 0.30
N LEU A 80 5.94 0.66 -0.76
CA LEU A 80 5.14 -0.41 -1.34
C LEU A 80 5.85 -0.95 -2.58
N THR A 81 5.94 -2.26 -2.71
CA THR A 81 6.57 -2.91 -3.87
C THR A 81 5.63 -3.95 -4.43
N LEU A 82 5.38 -3.92 -5.73
CA LEU A 82 4.70 -5.04 -6.39
C LEU A 82 5.66 -6.24 -6.40
N VAL A 83 5.24 -7.34 -5.80
CA VAL A 83 5.94 -8.64 -5.88
C VAL A 83 5.55 -9.34 -7.17
N ASN A 84 4.24 -9.54 -7.39
CA ASN A 84 3.69 -10.09 -8.63
C ASN A 84 2.17 -9.92 -8.69
N SER A 85 1.55 -10.39 -9.76
CA SER A 85 0.10 -10.58 -9.84
C SER A 85 -0.28 -11.90 -10.51
N SER A 86 -1.47 -12.40 -10.20
CA SER A 86 -2.08 -13.54 -10.90
C SER A 86 -3.59 -13.41 -10.99
N ARG A 87 -4.18 -14.17 -11.91
CA ARG A 87 -5.61 -14.38 -11.90
C ARG A 87 -6.00 -15.20 -10.67
N LEU A 88 -7.16 -14.91 -10.09
CA LEU A 88 -7.75 -15.72 -9.04
C LEU A 88 -8.15 -17.09 -9.62
N GLU A 89 -7.57 -18.16 -9.10
CA GLU A 89 -7.80 -19.53 -9.60
C GLU A 89 -9.21 -20.02 -9.24
N GLU A 90 -9.59 -19.88 -7.97
CA GLU A 90 -10.87 -20.33 -7.43
C GLU A 90 -11.90 -19.19 -7.43
N GLN A 91 -12.68 -19.10 -8.51
CA GLN A 91 -13.70 -18.05 -8.64
C GLN A 91 -14.89 -18.24 -7.68
N ASP A 92 -15.10 -19.43 -7.12
CA ASP A 92 -16.14 -19.70 -6.13
C ASP A 92 -15.85 -19.08 -4.75
N VAL A 93 -14.63 -18.57 -4.56
CA VAL A 93 -14.25 -17.70 -3.43
C VAL A 93 -15.06 -16.41 -3.43
N LEU A 94 -15.42 -15.90 -4.62
CA LEU A 94 -16.22 -14.70 -4.79
C LEU A 94 -17.67 -14.98 -4.39
N LYS A 95 -18.14 -14.33 -3.32
CA LYS A 95 -19.53 -14.42 -2.87
C LYS A 95 -20.27 -13.15 -3.20
N TYR A 96 -21.50 -13.31 -3.70
CA TYR A 96 -22.33 -12.22 -4.16
C TYR A 96 -23.52 -12.04 -3.24
N ALA A 97 -23.94 -10.79 -3.03
CA ALA A 97 -25.10 -10.47 -2.23
C ALA A 97 -26.39 -11.07 -2.83
N ALA A 98 -27.33 -11.44 -1.96
CA ALA A 98 -28.63 -11.94 -2.40
C ALA A 98 -29.37 -10.89 -3.26
N GLY A 99 -29.96 -11.32 -4.39
CA GLY A 99 -30.85 -10.48 -5.20
C GLY A 99 -30.35 -9.99 -6.56
N GLY A 100 -29.27 -10.54 -7.13
CA GLY A 100 -28.92 -10.19 -8.53
C GLY A 100 -27.55 -10.62 -9.07
N GLY A 101 -26.66 -11.19 -8.25
CA GLY A 101 -25.43 -11.84 -8.74
C GLY A 101 -24.34 -10.91 -9.29
N THR A 102 -24.49 -9.59 -9.22
CA THR A 102 -23.54 -8.62 -9.78
C THR A 102 -22.75 -7.83 -8.74
N ILE A 103 -23.23 -7.81 -7.49
CA ILE A 103 -22.61 -7.09 -6.36
C ILE A 103 -21.96 -8.10 -5.42
N LEU A 104 -20.66 -7.93 -5.21
CA LEU A 104 -19.86 -8.78 -4.34
C LEU A 104 -20.19 -8.50 -2.87
N ASP A 105 -20.35 -9.56 -2.07
CA ASP A 105 -20.34 -9.50 -0.61
C ASP A 105 -18.88 -9.47 -0.15
N ALA A 106 -18.34 -8.28 0.09
CA ALA A 106 -16.94 -8.12 0.46
C ALA A 106 -16.59 -8.77 1.81
N PRO A 107 -17.42 -8.68 2.88
CA PRO A 107 -17.15 -9.38 4.12
C PRO A 107 -17.03 -10.91 3.97
N GLU A 108 -17.97 -11.55 3.30
CA GLU A 108 -17.93 -13.02 3.11
C GLU A 108 -16.77 -13.43 2.17
N THR A 109 -16.53 -12.66 1.11
CA THR A 109 -15.42 -12.92 0.19
C THR A 109 -14.06 -12.74 0.90
N LEU A 110 -13.90 -11.71 1.73
CA LEU A 110 -12.66 -11.45 2.46
C LEU A 110 -12.34 -12.60 3.42
N SER A 111 -13.33 -13.07 4.18
CA SER A 111 -13.20 -14.22 5.08
C SER A 111 -12.69 -15.47 4.35
N ARG A 112 -13.11 -15.69 3.10
CA ARG A 112 -12.64 -16.82 2.29
C ARG A 112 -11.23 -16.63 1.78
N LEU A 113 -10.88 -15.42 1.34
CA LEU A 113 -9.52 -15.10 0.92
C LEU A 113 -8.53 -15.20 2.08
N GLU A 114 -8.90 -14.78 3.30
CA GLU A 114 -8.07 -14.98 4.51
C GLU A 114 -7.75 -16.46 4.74
N ARG A 115 -8.74 -17.35 4.57
CA ARG A 115 -8.54 -18.81 4.70
C ARG A 115 -7.57 -19.38 3.66
N ILE A 116 -7.47 -18.73 2.50
CA ILE A 116 -6.62 -19.19 1.39
C ILE A 116 -5.21 -18.62 1.50
N PHE A 117 -5.08 -17.32 1.79
CA PHE A 117 -3.80 -16.63 1.65
C PHE A 117 -3.06 -16.42 2.98
N THR A 118 -3.75 -16.30 4.12
CA THR A 118 -3.09 -15.93 5.38
C THR A 118 -2.05 -16.95 5.85
N TRP A 119 -2.26 -18.23 5.57
CA TRP A 119 -1.34 -19.31 5.95
C TRP A 119 -0.82 -20.10 4.75
N ASN A 120 -0.82 -19.49 3.56
CA ASN A 120 -0.34 -20.15 2.35
C ASN A 120 1.18 -20.22 2.34
N GLU A 121 1.74 -21.42 2.50
CA GLU A 121 3.19 -21.65 2.48
C GLU A 121 3.80 -21.53 1.07
N ASN A 122 2.97 -21.54 0.02
CA ASN A 122 3.42 -21.37 -1.36
C ASN A 122 3.54 -19.90 -1.79
N LEU A 123 3.07 -18.95 -0.98
CA LEU A 123 3.31 -17.54 -1.25
C LEU A 123 4.80 -17.22 -1.07
N SER A 124 5.33 -16.35 -1.93
CA SER A 124 6.70 -15.86 -1.77
C SER A 124 6.84 -15.18 -0.40
N MET A 125 8.00 -15.37 0.24
CA MET A 125 8.35 -14.70 1.50
C MET A 125 8.42 -13.18 1.38
N ASP A 126 8.50 -12.65 0.16
CA ASP A 126 8.48 -11.21 -0.10
C ASP A 126 7.05 -10.63 -0.09
N VAL A 127 6.00 -11.45 0.05
CA VAL A 127 4.61 -11.01 0.06
C VAL A 127 4.13 -10.78 1.48
N ASP A 128 3.83 -9.53 1.82
CA ASP A 128 3.24 -9.15 3.12
C ASP A 128 1.71 -8.97 3.04
N VAL A 129 1.21 -8.57 1.87
CA VAL A 129 -0.21 -8.28 1.64
C VAL A 129 -0.68 -8.84 0.30
N VAL A 130 -1.80 -9.55 0.32
CA VAL A 130 -2.54 -9.98 -0.89
C VAL A 130 -3.78 -9.11 -1.05
N PHE A 131 -3.92 -8.47 -2.20
CA PHE A 131 -5.14 -7.73 -2.55
C PHE A 131 -5.89 -8.44 -3.67
N LEU A 132 -7.17 -8.75 -3.44
CA LEU A 132 -8.11 -9.03 -4.52
C LEU A 132 -8.51 -7.73 -5.19
N VAL A 133 -8.26 -7.64 -6.50
CA VAL A 133 -8.74 -6.57 -7.38
C VAL A 133 -9.91 -7.11 -8.17
N THR A 134 -11.08 -6.50 -7.99
CA THR A 134 -12.32 -6.93 -8.65
C THR A 134 -12.95 -5.79 -9.44
N GLY A 135 -13.37 -6.10 -10.66
CA GLY A 135 -14.21 -5.22 -11.47
C GLY A 135 -15.67 -5.17 -10.98
N SER A 136 -16.04 -5.99 -9.98
CA SER A 136 -17.37 -5.97 -9.39
C SER A 136 -17.53 -4.84 -8.40
N GLU A 137 -18.69 -4.18 -8.43
CA GLU A 137 -19.14 -3.38 -7.30
C GLU A 137 -19.29 -4.27 -6.06
N MET A 138 -19.02 -3.73 -4.89
CA MET A 138 -18.96 -4.51 -3.66
C MET A 138 -19.74 -3.86 -2.53
N LYS A 139 -20.55 -4.65 -1.83
CA LYS A 139 -21.14 -4.25 -0.55
C LYS A 139 -20.18 -4.51 0.59
N THR A 140 -20.03 -3.51 1.45
CA THR A 140 -19.50 -3.64 2.80
C THR A 140 -20.59 -3.27 3.80
N ARG A 141 -20.42 -3.63 5.08
CA ARG A 141 -21.32 -3.14 6.15
C ARG A 141 -21.45 -1.62 6.16
N VAL A 142 -20.38 -0.91 5.78
CA VAL A 142 -20.37 0.55 5.71
C VAL A 142 -21.06 1.05 4.45
N SER A 143 -20.87 0.41 3.29
CA SER A 143 -21.52 0.82 2.03
C SER A 143 -23.05 0.76 2.13
N GLU A 144 -23.59 -0.17 2.92
CA GLU A 144 -25.04 -0.25 3.19
C GLU A 144 -25.58 0.98 3.93
N MET A 145 -24.73 1.68 4.69
CA MET A 145 -25.12 2.84 5.49
C MET A 145 -24.91 4.19 4.76
N ILE A 146 -23.88 4.29 3.91
CA ILE A 146 -23.49 5.57 3.27
C ILE A 146 -23.57 5.58 1.74
N GLY A 147 -23.90 4.44 1.11
CA GLY A 147 -24.01 4.34 -0.35
C GLY A 147 -22.68 4.40 -1.10
N GLU A 148 -21.57 4.19 -0.38
CA GLU A 148 -20.21 4.30 -0.92
C GLU A 148 -19.50 2.94 -0.98
N TRP A 149 -18.98 2.58 -2.15
CA TRP A 149 -18.48 1.24 -2.48
C TRP A 149 -16.97 1.15 -2.36
N TYR A 150 -16.46 0.88 -1.16
CA TYR A 150 -15.03 0.95 -0.92
C TYR A 150 -14.47 -0.35 -0.37
N GLY A 151 -13.23 -0.65 -0.78
CA GLY A 151 -12.49 -1.86 -0.42
C GLY A 151 -12.52 -2.22 1.06
N LEU A 152 -12.19 -3.47 1.35
CA LEU A 152 -12.24 -4.03 2.70
C LEU A 152 -10.91 -4.75 2.96
N ALA A 153 -10.29 -4.49 4.10
CA ALA A 153 -9.10 -5.22 4.53
C ALA A 153 -9.31 -5.81 5.92
N ALA A 154 -8.63 -6.92 6.18
CA ALA A 154 -8.64 -7.55 7.49
C ALA A 154 -7.98 -6.62 8.53
N PRO A 155 -8.67 -6.24 9.62
CA PRO A 155 -8.09 -5.35 10.60
C PRO A 155 -6.98 -6.05 11.40
N ARG A 156 -5.86 -5.35 11.65
CA ARG A 156 -4.75 -5.82 12.52
C ARG A 156 -4.06 -7.12 12.06
N SER A 157 -3.98 -7.35 10.75
CA SER A 157 -3.50 -8.62 10.20
C SER A 157 -2.11 -8.58 9.53
N ILE A 158 -1.47 -7.42 9.32
CA ILE A 158 -0.13 -7.40 8.67
C ILE A 158 0.92 -8.16 9.49
N CYS A 159 0.82 -8.10 10.81
CA CYS A 159 1.77 -8.78 11.70
C CYS A 159 1.34 -10.23 12.03
N TYR A 160 0.40 -10.81 11.30
CA TYR A 160 -0.18 -12.13 11.61
C TYR A 160 -0.34 -13.01 10.36
N GLY A 161 0.26 -14.21 10.41
CA GLY A 161 0.28 -15.11 9.26
C GLY A 161 1.43 -14.83 8.30
N ASN A 162 1.39 -15.48 7.14
CA ASN A 162 2.33 -15.28 6.03
C ASN A 162 1.98 -14.02 5.24
N ALA A 163 0.68 -13.72 5.08
CA ALA A 163 0.21 -12.53 4.40
C ALA A 163 -1.12 -12.03 4.97
N SER A 164 -1.28 -10.71 5.00
CA SER A 164 -2.58 -10.08 5.23
C SER A 164 -3.40 -9.99 3.94
N VAL A 165 -4.71 -9.81 4.06
CA VAL A 165 -5.61 -9.83 2.90
C VAL A 165 -6.49 -8.59 2.85
N GLY A 166 -6.66 -8.04 1.66
CA GLY A 166 -7.65 -7.03 1.35
C GLY A 166 -8.36 -7.24 0.02
N ILE A 167 -9.43 -6.48 -0.21
CA ILE A 167 -10.20 -6.45 -1.44
C ILE A 167 -10.39 -5.00 -1.84
N ILE A 168 -10.15 -4.67 -3.11
CA ILE A 168 -10.41 -3.36 -3.69
C ILE A 168 -11.23 -3.50 -4.97
N HIS A 169 -12.07 -2.49 -5.22
CA HIS A 169 -12.75 -2.35 -6.51
C HIS A 169 -11.86 -1.51 -7.43
N ASP A 170 -11.60 -2.06 -8.61
CA ASP A 170 -10.97 -1.35 -9.72
C ASP A 170 -11.48 -2.00 -11.01
N ASP A 171 -11.88 -1.20 -12.00
CA ASP A 171 -12.32 -1.70 -13.30
C ASP A 171 -11.17 -1.73 -14.33
N GLY A 172 -9.96 -1.31 -13.94
CA GLY A 172 -8.80 -1.25 -14.82
C GLY A 172 -8.86 -0.13 -15.85
N VAL A 173 -9.87 0.76 -15.76
CA VAL A 173 -10.12 1.86 -16.69
C VAL A 173 -10.07 3.21 -15.98
N THR A 174 -10.79 3.34 -14.86
CA THR A 174 -10.91 4.60 -14.12
C THR A 174 -9.87 4.73 -13.02
N PHE A 175 -9.10 3.67 -12.74
CA PHE A 175 -8.04 3.66 -11.73
C PHE A 175 -8.58 3.91 -10.30
N ASN A 176 -9.82 3.50 -10.04
CA ASN A 176 -10.50 3.66 -8.74
C ASN A 176 -9.73 2.99 -7.58
N GLY A 177 -8.97 1.94 -7.89
CA GLY A 177 -8.24 1.16 -6.90
C GLY A 177 -7.14 1.94 -6.19
N ALA A 178 -6.60 3.01 -6.77
CA ALA A 178 -5.43 3.69 -6.22
C ALA A 178 -5.70 4.32 -4.84
N HIS A 179 -6.84 5.00 -4.73
CA HIS A 179 -7.27 5.61 -3.47
C HIS A 179 -7.67 4.53 -2.45
N LEU A 180 -8.36 3.49 -2.90
CA LEU A 180 -8.80 2.39 -2.04
C LEU A 180 -7.64 1.60 -1.47
N LEU A 181 -6.64 1.33 -2.29
CA LEU A 181 -5.43 0.66 -1.89
C LEU A 181 -4.78 1.46 -0.75
N ALA A 182 -4.64 2.78 -0.85
CA ALA A 182 -4.07 3.59 0.24
C ALA A 182 -4.92 3.64 1.52
N LEU A 183 -6.25 3.64 1.41
CA LEU A 183 -7.15 3.77 2.57
C LEU A 183 -7.45 2.44 3.28
N LYS A 184 -7.34 1.31 2.57
CA LYS A 184 -7.76 -0.01 3.05
C LYS A 184 -6.56 -0.88 3.30
N TRP A 185 -5.68 -0.38 4.16
CA TRP A 185 -4.51 -1.12 4.62
C TRP A 185 -4.88 -2.00 5.82
N PRO A 186 -4.51 -3.30 5.82
CA PRO A 186 -4.49 -4.06 7.05
C PRO A 186 -3.44 -3.43 7.98
N CYS A 187 -3.80 -3.02 9.19
CA CYS A 187 -2.79 -2.52 10.16
C CYS A 187 -2.12 -3.68 10.88
N CYS A 188 -1.08 -3.39 11.67
CA CYS A 188 -0.86 -4.09 12.94
C CYS A 188 -1.65 -3.33 14.02
#